data_AF-A0A7V8NEL4-F1
#
_entry.id   AF-A0A7V8NEL4-F1
#
_cell.length_a   1.000
_cell.length_b   1.000
_cell.length_c   1.000
_cell.angle_alpha   90.00
_cell.angle_beta   90.00
_cell.angle_gamma   90.00
#
_symmetry.space_group_name_H-M   'P 1'
#
loop_
_entity.id
_entity.type
_entity.pdbx_description
1 polymer ?
#
loop_
_entity_poly.entity_id
_entity_poly.type
_entity_poly.pdbx_seq_one_letter_code
_entity_poly.pdbx_strand_id
1 'polypeptide(L)'
;MGGLAELAGLLGGLAPSCGPVRLVAVDGHAGSGKTVFSTRLAAALGGAPVVRLDDLASHARLFDWTERLEEQVLAPLAHGRTARYEVYDWERAAFTGRGEARPAPVVLLEGVGAGRRVVRPSLACLLWMGMPRGTAWERGMRRDGPALSGFWERWTRAERAHFADDPSEPFADFVVRELPRGYEVRRGRTRRP
;
A
#
# COMPACT_ATOMS: atom_id res chain seq x y z
N MET A 1 16.34 0.99 -17.69
CA MET A 1 15.38 1.74 -16.87
C MET A 1 14.04 1.07 -17.08
N GLY A 2 13.51 0.40 -16.05
CA GLY A 2 12.29 -0.37 -16.20
C GLY A 2 11.04 0.48 -16.00
N GLY A 3 10.16 0.46 -16.99
CA GLY A 3 8.85 1.12 -16.93
C GLY A 3 7.80 0.26 -16.24
N LEU A 4 6.56 0.77 -16.18
CA LEU A 4 5.43 0.09 -15.54
C LEU A 4 5.16 -1.32 -16.10
N ALA A 5 5.28 -1.51 -17.41
CA ALA A 5 5.05 -2.80 -18.06
C ALA A 5 6.12 -3.85 -17.69
N GLU A 6 7.40 -3.43 -17.62
CA GLU A 6 8.49 -4.31 -17.20
C GLU A 6 8.31 -4.73 -15.74
N LEU A 7 7.93 -3.78 -14.87
CA LEU A 7 7.59 -4.10 -13.48
C LEU A 7 6.42 -5.08 -13.39
N ALA A 8 5.34 -4.87 -14.15
CA ALA A 8 4.20 -5.80 -14.16
C ALA A 8 4.61 -7.22 -14.60
N GLY A 9 5.43 -7.34 -15.64
CA GLY A 9 5.98 -8.63 -16.10
C GLY A 9 6.83 -9.31 -15.02
N LEU A 10 7.70 -8.55 -14.35
CA LEU A 10 8.51 -9.06 -13.24
C LEU A 10 7.63 -9.57 -12.09
N LEU A 11 6.65 -8.78 -11.66
CA LEU A 11 5.75 -9.14 -10.56
C LEU A 11 4.92 -10.39 -10.87
N GLY A 12 4.45 -10.53 -12.11
CA GLY A 12 3.72 -11.71 -12.57
C GLY A 12 4.56 -13.00 -12.54
N GLY A 13 5.89 -12.89 -12.65
CA GLY A 13 6.82 -14.01 -12.62
C GLY A 13 7.32 -14.44 -11.24
N LEU A 14 6.97 -13.71 -10.16
CA LEU A 14 7.43 -14.05 -8.80
C LEU A 14 6.84 -15.39 -8.31
N ALA A 15 7.39 -15.95 -7.24
CA ALA A 15 6.73 -17.04 -6.53
C ALA A 15 5.52 -16.49 -5.73
N PRO A 16 4.41 -17.24 -5.60
CA PRO A 16 3.35 -16.90 -4.66
C PRO A 16 3.87 -16.78 -3.23
N SER A 17 3.26 -15.91 -2.43
CA SER A 17 3.70 -15.58 -1.05
C SER A 17 2.57 -15.64 -0.01
N CYS A 18 1.32 -15.61 -0.46
CA CYS A 18 0.12 -15.66 0.38
C CYS A 18 -0.78 -16.76 -0.19
N GLY A 19 -0.42 -18.01 0.09
CA GLY A 19 -1.05 -19.18 -0.56
C GLY A 19 -0.85 -19.15 -2.07
N PRO A 20 -1.91 -19.20 -2.90
CA PRO A 20 -1.79 -19.14 -4.36
C PRO A 20 -1.50 -17.73 -4.90
N VAL A 21 -1.54 -16.70 -4.05
CA VAL A 21 -1.46 -15.28 -4.44
C VAL A 21 -0.03 -14.75 -4.29
N ARG A 22 0.42 -13.93 -5.25
CA ARG A 22 1.59 -13.03 -5.08
C ARG A 22 1.09 -11.74 -4.48
N LEU A 23 1.31 -11.54 -3.19
CA LEU A 23 0.90 -10.31 -2.53
C LEU A 23 1.99 -9.26 -2.71
N VAL A 24 1.67 -8.15 -3.38
CA VAL A 24 2.62 -7.06 -3.63
C VAL A 24 2.20 -5.82 -2.86
N ALA A 25 3.07 -5.35 -1.98
CA ALA A 25 2.82 -4.13 -1.21
C ALA A 25 3.30 -2.89 -1.97
N VAL A 26 2.51 -1.82 -1.91
CA VAL A 26 2.87 -0.47 -2.35
C VAL A 26 2.79 0.46 -1.14
N ASP A 27 3.95 0.79 -0.57
CA ASP A 27 4.08 1.66 0.59
C ASP A 27 4.77 2.99 0.22
N GLY A 28 4.75 3.97 1.12
CA GLY A 28 5.21 5.33 0.91
C GLY A 28 4.41 6.32 1.74
N HIS A 29 4.93 7.53 1.91
CA HIS A 29 4.24 8.60 2.64
C HIS A 29 2.83 8.91 2.10
N ALA A 30 1.93 9.36 2.98
CA ALA A 30 0.66 9.93 2.53
C ALA A 30 0.91 11.09 1.55
N GLY A 31 0.14 11.13 0.46
CA GLY A 31 0.34 12.08 -0.64
C GLY A 31 1.45 11.70 -1.63
N SER A 32 2.16 10.58 -1.48
CA SER A 32 3.25 10.18 -2.40
C SER A 32 2.79 9.68 -3.78
N GLY A 33 1.48 9.49 -3.98
CA GLY A 33 0.91 9.01 -5.25
C GLY A 33 0.66 7.49 -5.33
N LYS A 34 0.78 6.75 -4.22
CA LYS A 34 0.53 5.30 -4.14
C LYS A 34 -0.74 4.86 -4.85
N THR A 35 -1.88 5.46 -4.52
CA THR A 35 -3.20 5.15 -5.10
C THR A 35 -3.23 5.26 -6.62
N VAL A 36 -2.62 6.31 -7.19
CA VAL A 36 -2.55 6.49 -8.65
C VAL A 36 -1.63 5.44 -9.26
N PHE A 37 -0.48 5.19 -8.64
CA PHE A 37 0.48 4.19 -9.10
C PHE A 37 -0.09 2.76 -9.04
N SER A 38 -0.71 2.37 -7.92
CA SER A 38 -1.33 1.05 -7.74
C SER A 38 -2.48 0.81 -8.72
N THR A 39 -3.27 1.84 -9.02
CA THR A 39 -4.33 1.75 -10.05
C THR A 39 -3.74 1.48 -11.43
N ARG A 40 -2.67 2.19 -11.81
CA ARG A 40 -1.98 1.97 -13.09
C ARG A 40 -1.29 0.60 -13.15
N LEU A 41 -0.66 0.19 -12.06
CA LEU A 41 -0.01 -1.11 -11.94
C LEU A 41 -1.03 -2.25 -12.02
N ALA A 42 -2.18 -2.12 -11.36
CA ALA A 42 -3.28 -3.07 -11.45
C ALA A 42 -3.75 -3.25 -12.90
N ALA A 43 -3.92 -2.15 -13.65
CA ALA A 43 -4.28 -2.20 -15.06
C ALA A 43 -3.20 -2.92 -15.91
N ALA A 44 -1.91 -2.62 -15.67
CA ALA A 44 -0.80 -3.30 -16.34
C ALA A 44 -0.69 -4.79 -16.00
N LEU A 45 -1.20 -5.20 -14.84
CA LEU A 45 -1.31 -6.58 -14.38
C LEU A 45 -2.61 -7.28 -14.84
N GLY A 46 -3.36 -6.70 -15.78
CA GLY A 46 -4.59 -7.30 -16.30
C GLY A 46 -5.79 -7.14 -15.38
N GLY A 47 -5.83 -6.08 -14.57
CA GLY A 47 -6.93 -5.79 -13.65
C GLY A 47 -6.77 -6.45 -12.27
N ALA A 48 -5.54 -6.52 -11.76
CA ALA A 48 -5.27 -7.10 -10.44
C ALA A 48 -6.08 -6.40 -9.32
N PRO A 49 -6.66 -7.14 -8.36
CA PRO A 49 -7.34 -6.55 -7.21
C PRO A 49 -6.40 -5.67 -6.38
N VAL A 50 -6.93 -4.57 -5.85
CA VAL A 50 -6.22 -3.62 -4.99
C VAL A 50 -6.96 -3.49 -3.66
N VAL A 51 -6.29 -3.85 -2.56
CA VAL A 51 -6.74 -3.62 -1.19
C VAL A 51 -6.07 -2.37 -0.66
N ARG A 52 -6.85 -1.43 -0.12
CA ARG A 52 -6.35 -0.16 0.42
C ARG A 52 -6.35 -0.24 1.94
N LEU A 53 -5.23 0.05 2.58
CA LEU A 53 -5.13 0.06 4.04
C LEU A 53 -5.96 1.18 4.67
N ASP A 54 -6.20 2.27 3.93
CA ASP A 54 -7.08 3.35 4.35
C ASP A 54 -8.53 2.87 4.56
N ASP A 55 -8.94 1.77 3.92
CA ASP A 55 -10.25 1.13 4.14
C ASP A 55 -10.31 0.40 5.49
N LEU A 56 -9.17 -0.09 6.00
CA LEU A 56 -9.06 -0.90 7.22
C LEU A 56 -8.69 -0.06 8.46
N ALA A 57 -8.05 1.08 8.24
CA ALA A 57 -7.71 2.07 9.25
C ALA A 57 -8.95 2.83 9.72
N SER A 58 -8.82 3.59 10.80
CA SER A 58 -9.90 4.45 11.31
C SER A 58 -9.35 5.65 12.07
N HIS A 59 -10.20 6.64 12.37
CA HIS A 59 -9.81 7.78 13.22
C HIS A 59 -9.22 7.36 14.57
N ALA A 60 -9.77 6.30 15.18
CA ALA A 60 -9.30 5.78 16.46
C ALA A 60 -8.03 4.93 16.33
N ARG A 61 -7.83 4.30 15.16
CA ARG A 61 -6.76 3.34 14.89
C ARG A 61 -6.16 3.60 13.51
N LEU A 62 -5.34 4.66 13.40
CA LEU A 62 -4.70 5.03 12.12
C LEU A 62 -3.74 3.95 11.61
N PHE A 63 -3.13 3.20 12.54
CA PHE A 63 -2.07 2.24 12.27
C PHE A 63 -2.24 0.89 12.98
N ASP A 64 -3.34 0.74 13.72
CA ASP A 64 -3.71 -0.48 14.44
C ASP A 64 -4.85 -1.20 13.70
N TRP A 65 -4.50 -1.67 12.50
CA TRP A 65 -5.41 -2.34 11.55
C TRP A 65 -4.94 -3.74 11.16
N THR A 66 -3.80 -4.21 11.68
CA THR A 66 -3.15 -5.45 11.26
C THR A 66 -3.98 -6.69 11.56
N GLU A 67 -4.72 -6.71 12.66
CA GLU A 67 -5.67 -7.79 13.00
C GLU A 67 -6.76 -7.91 11.92
N ARG A 68 -7.40 -6.79 11.53
CA ARG A 68 -8.38 -6.79 10.43
C ARG A 68 -7.76 -7.20 9.11
N LEU A 69 -6.54 -6.73 8.81
CA LEU A 69 -5.85 -7.14 7.58
C LEU A 69 -5.64 -8.66 7.56
N GLU A 70 -5.17 -9.23 8.66
CA GLU A 70 -4.93 -10.67 8.77
C GLU A 70 -6.24 -11.45 8.59
N GLU A 71 -7.26 -11.15 9.39
CA GLU A 71 -8.50 -11.91 9.44
C GLU A 71 -9.35 -11.77 8.17
N GLN A 72 -9.48 -10.54 7.65
CA GLN A 72 -10.43 -10.21 6.59
C GLN A 72 -9.81 -10.30 5.19
N VAL A 73 -8.47 -10.23 5.09
CA VAL A 73 -7.76 -10.17 3.80
C VAL A 73 -6.73 -11.28 3.65
N LEU A 74 -5.69 -11.33 4.51
CA LEU A 74 -4.56 -12.23 4.29
C LEU A 74 -4.97 -13.70 4.47
N ALA A 75 -5.64 -14.05 5.56
CA ALA A 75 -6.06 -15.41 5.81
C ALA A 75 -7.01 -15.96 4.72
N PRO A 76 -8.04 -15.23 4.23
CA PRO A 76 -8.83 -15.67 3.08
C PRO A 76 -7.99 -15.89 1.81
N LEU A 77 -7.12 -14.93 1.43
CA LEU A 77 -6.30 -15.02 0.23
C LEU A 77 -5.30 -16.18 0.31
N ALA A 78 -4.70 -16.41 1.47
CA ALA A 78 -3.80 -17.53 1.73
C ALA A 78 -4.46 -18.91 1.50
N HIS A 79 -5.77 -18.99 1.68
CA HIS A 79 -6.56 -20.18 1.40
C HIS A 79 -7.19 -20.18 0.00
N GLY A 80 -6.82 -19.25 -0.87
CA GLY A 80 -7.40 -19.13 -2.21
C GLY A 80 -8.88 -18.76 -2.19
N ARG A 81 -9.34 -18.04 -1.16
CA ARG A 81 -10.74 -17.59 -1.00
C ARG A 81 -10.84 -16.08 -1.17
N THR A 82 -11.99 -15.63 -1.64
CA THR A 82 -12.31 -14.20 -1.72
C THR A 82 -12.25 -13.54 -0.34
N ALA A 83 -11.39 -12.53 -0.22
CA ALA A 83 -11.34 -11.64 0.93
C ALA A 83 -12.54 -10.69 0.89
N ARG A 84 -13.18 -10.51 2.04
CA ARG A 84 -14.29 -9.56 2.24
C ARG A 84 -14.01 -8.80 3.50
N TYR A 85 -13.91 -7.48 3.38
CA TYR A 85 -13.47 -6.62 4.47
C TYR A 85 -14.38 -5.41 4.61
N GLU A 86 -14.39 -4.84 5.80
CA GLU A 86 -15.13 -3.60 6.08
C GLU A 86 -14.36 -2.40 5.53
N VAL A 87 -15.09 -1.40 5.02
CA VAL A 87 -14.51 -0.16 4.49
C VAL A 87 -14.90 1.00 5.39
N TYR A 88 -13.89 1.68 5.90
CA TYR A 88 -14.04 2.86 6.74
C TYR A 88 -14.40 4.10 5.91
N ASP A 89 -15.51 4.72 6.27
CA ASP A 89 -15.90 6.03 5.77
C ASP A 89 -15.29 7.12 6.66
N TRP A 90 -14.31 7.84 6.12
CA TRP A 90 -13.60 8.90 6.82
C TRP A 90 -14.46 10.15 7.04
N GLU A 91 -15.51 10.39 6.26
CA GLU A 91 -16.42 11.52 6.49
C GLU A 91 -17.41 11.20 7.62
N ARG A 92 -17.96 9.99 7.61
CA ARG A 92 -18.90 9.50 8.64
C ARG A 92 -18.22 8.97 9.90
N ALA A 93 -16.89 8.85 9.86
CA ALA A 93 -16.07 8.28 10.93
C ALA A 93 -16.50 6.88 11.39
N ALA A 94 -17.01 6.05 10.49
CA ALA A 94 -17.55 4.72 10.80
C ALA A 94 -17.27 3.71 9.68
N PHE A 95 -17.27 2.41 10.01
CA PHE A 95 -17.27 1.35 9.02
C PHE A 95 -18.68 1.18 8.44
N THR A 96 -18.87 1.61 7.20
CA THR A 96 -20.19 1.60 6.54
C THR A 96 -20.18 0.90 5.19
N GLY A 97 -19.00 0.62 4.63
CA GLY A 97 -18.86 -0.06 3.35
C GLY A 97 -18.34 -1.50 3.47
N ARG A 98 -18.36 -2.22 2.36
CA ARG A 98 -17.74 -3.55 2.23
C ARG A 98 -16.89 -3.58 0.97
N GLY A 99 -15.65 -4.04 1.11
CA GLY A 99 -14.72 -4.30 0.02
C GLY A 99 -14.63 -5.79 -0.28
N GLU A 100 -14.26 -6.13 -1.50
CA GLU A 100 -14.01 -7.50 -1.93
C GLU A 100 -12.71 -7.58 -2.75
N ALA A 101 -11.85 -8.54 -2.41
CA ALA A 101 -10.67 -8.87 -3.21
C ALA A 101 -10.69 -10.37 -3.52
N ARG A 102 -10.90 -10.72 -4.79
CA ARG A 102 -10.84 -12.10 -5.26
C ARG A 102 -9.38 -12.57 -5.30
N PRO A 103 -9.10 -13.86 -5.06
CA PRO A 103 -7.77 -14.40 -5.33
C PRO A 103 -7.45 -14.21 -6.80
N ALA A 104 -6.26 -13.71 -7.07
CA ALA A 104 -5.73 -13.48 -8.41
C ALA A 104 -4.23 -13.82 -8.40
N PRO A 105 -3.59 -14.03 -9.58
CA PRO A 105 -2.16 -14.31 -9.63
C PRO A 105 -1.30 -13.28 -8.89
N VAL A 106 -1.72 -12.00 -8.92
CA VAL A 106 -1.18 -10.89 -8.14
C VAL A 106 -2.33 -10.15 -7.48
N VAL A 107 -2.17 -9.79 -6.19
CA VAL A 107 -3.04 -8.85 -5.47
C VAL A 107 -2.17 -7.73 -4.92
N LEU A 108 -2.61 -6.48 -5.09
CA LEU A 108 -1.91 -5.30 -4.58
C LEU A 108 -2.46 -4.91 -3.21
N LEU A 109 -1.57 -4.67 -2.25
CA LEU A 109 -1.87 -4.05 -0.97
C LEU A 109 -1.25 -2.66 -0.94
N GLU A 110 -2.05 -1.60 -0.89
CA GLU A 110 -1.56 -0.23 -0.93
C GLU A 110 -1.94 0.58 0.30
N GLY A 111 -1.01 1.39 0.78
CA GLY A 111 -1.27 2.30 1.90
C GLY A 111 -0.05 2.49 2.78
N VAL A 112 -0.13 3.46 3.70
CA VAL A 112 0.97 3.75 4.62
C VAL A 112 1.10 2.58 5.61
N GLY A 113 2.26 1.93 5.60
CA GLY A 113 2.53 0.75 6.43
C GLY A 113 2.22 -0.58 5.76
N ALA A 114 1.95 -0.61 4.45
CA ALA A 114 1.85 -1.86 3.69
C ALA A 114 3.14 -2.69 3.75
N GLY A 115 4.29 -2.04 3.99
CA GLY A 115 5.59 -2.67 4.19
C GLY A 115 5.95 -2.93 5.65
N ARG A 116 5.00 -2.95 6.59
CA ARG A 116 5.23 -3.28 7.99
C ARG A 116 5.91 -4.64 8.18
N ARG A 117 6.75 -4.75 9.21
CA ARG A 117 7.48 -5.98 9.57
C ARG A 117 6.58 -7.20 9.70
N VAL A 118 5.39 -7.03 10.30
CA VAL A 118 4.42 -8.13 10.49
C VAL A 118 3.77 -8.56 9.17
N VAL A 119 3.72 -7.68 8.17
CA VAL A 119 3.11 -7.97 6.86
C VAL A 119 4.12 -8.59 5.90
N ARG A 120 5.41 -8.20 6.00
CA ARG A 120 6.51 -8.66 5.12
C ARG A 120 6.57 -10.17 4.88
N PRO A 121 6.35 -11.07 5.87
CA PRO A 121 6.37 -12.51 5.64
C PRO A 121 5.37 -13.01 4.59
N SER A 122 4.27 -12.27 4.38
CA SER A 122 3.24 -12.61 3.39
C SER A 122 3.47 -11.96 2.03
N LEU A 123 4.50 -11.11 1.88
CA LEU A 123 4.76 -10.35 0.64
C LEU A 123 5.66 -11.11 -0.33
N ALA A 124 5.30 -11.10 -1.60
CA ALA A 124 6.15 -11.51 -2.71
C ALA A 124 7.10 -10.38 -3.13
N CYS A 125 6.68 -9.13 -2.94
CA CYS A 125 7.44 -7.94 -3.27
C CYS A 125 6.95 -6.72 -2.49
N LEU A 126 7.86 -5.88 -2.03
CA LEU A 126 7.58 -4.57 -1.44
C LEU A 126 8.09 -3.45 -2.35
N LEU A 127 7.17 -2.61 -2.80
CA LEU A 127 7.43 -1.39 -3.57
C LEU A 127 7.34 -0.17 -2.65
N TRP A 128 8.36 0.68 -2.67
CA TRP A 128 8.36 1.98 -1.97
C TRP A 128 8.19 3.14 -2.95
N MET A 129 7.17 3.97 -2.75
CA MET A 129 7.00 5.24 -3.47
C MET A 129 8.00 6.27 -2.93
N GLY A 130 9.11 6.42 -3.65
CA GLY A 130 10.24 7.28 -3.33
C GLY A 130 9.99 8.77 -3.59
N MET A 131 9.01 9.35 -2.89
CA MET A 131 8.78 10.79 -2.85
C MET A 131 9.28 11.36 -1.51
N PRO A 132 10.03 12.48 -1.49
CA PRO A 132 10.41 13.12 -0.24
C PRO A 132 9.18 13.45 0.61
N ARG A 133 9.24 13.15 1.91
CA ARG A 133 8.12 13.35 2.85
C ARG A 133 7.52 14.75 2.79
N GLY A 134 8.35 15.80 2.76
CA GLY A 134 7.88 17.19 2.69
C GLY A 134 7.04 17.44 1.44
N THR A 135 7.52 17.00 0.28
CA THR A 135 6.79 17.10 -1.00
C THR A 135 5.48 16.31 -0.97
N ALA A 136 5.48 15.10 -0.41
CA ALA A 136 4.28 14.27 -0.29
C ALA A 136 3.22 14.94 0.60
N TRP A 137 3.64 15.48 1.74
CA TRP A 137 2.79 16.22 2.67
C TRP A 137 2.18 17.46 2.02
N GLU A 138 2.99 18.29 1.36
CA GLU A 138 2.50 19.47 0.66
C GLU A 138 1.48 19.13 -0.43
N ARG A 139 1.72 18.05 -1.19
CA ARG A 139 0.79 17.57 -2.21
C ARG A 139 -0.53 17.12 -1.58
N GLY A 140 -0.46 16.39 -0.47
CA GLY A 140 -1.63 15.96 0.30
C GLY A 140 -2.47 17.14 0.80
N MET A 141 -1.84 18.11 1.44
CA MET A 141 -2.52 19.31 1.92
C MET A 141 -3.15 20.14 0.79
N ARG A 142 -2.46 20.31 -0.34
CA ARG A 142 -3.02 21.03 -1.49
C ARG A 142 -4.25 20.34 -2.06
N ARG A 143 -4.30 19.01 -2.04
CA ARG A 143 -5.44 18.22 -2.51
C ARG A 143 -6.64 18.33 -1.56
N ASP A 144 -6.37 18.24 -0.26
CA ASP A 144 -7.42 18.08 0.77
C ASP A 144 -7.92 19.42 1.33
N GLY A 145 -7.17 20.49 1.11
CA GLY A 145 -7.55 21.84 1.50
C GLY A 145 -7.40 22.14 3.00
N PRO A 146 -7.60 23.41 3.39
CA PRO A 146 -7.31 23.88 4.75
C PRO A 146 -8.24 23.30 5.83
N ALA A 147 -9.45 22.88 5.46
CA ALA A 147 -10.43 22.30 6.38
C ALA A 147 -9.92 21.00 7.04
N LEU A 148 -8.98 20.29 6.41
CA LEU A 148 -8.40 19.05 6.91
C LEU A 148 -7.03 19.25 7.58
N SER A 149 -6.61 20.49 7.85
CA SER A 149 -5.30 20.80 8.46
C SER A 149 -5.06 20.07 9.79
N GLY A 150 -6.01 20.13 10.72
CA GLY A 150 -5.90 19.42 12.01
C GLY A 150 -5.89 17.90 11.88
N PHE A 151 -6.54 17.35 10.85
CA PHE A 151 -6.43 15.92 10.53
C PHE A 151 -5.03 15.58 10.02
N TRP A 152 -4.51 16.38 9.07
CA TRP A 152 -3.17 16.23 8.53
C TRP A 152 -2.08 16.33 9.60
N GLU A 153 -2.22 17.19 10.60
CA GLU A 153 -1.30 17.26 11.74
C GLU A 153 -1.27 15.95 12.54
N ARG A 154 -2.45 15.43 12.91
CA ARG A 154 -2.57 14.15 13.63
C ARG A 154 -2.00 13.00 12.82
N TRP A 155 -2.36 12.92 11.53
CA TRP A 155 -1.86 11.92 10.60
C TRP A 155 -0.34 11.98 10.48
N THR A 156 0.22 13.16 10.23
CA THR A 156 1.67 13.31 10.02
C THR A 156 2.44 12.93 11.28
N ARG A 157 1.93 13.24 12.47
CA ARG A 157 2.54 12.77 13.73
C ARG A 157 2.52 11.25 13.83
N ALA A 158 1.38 10.62 13.56
CA ALA A 158 1.24 9.17 13.62
C ALA A 158 2.11 8.45 12.57
N GLU A 159 2.14 8.95 11.33
CA GLU A 159 2.97 8.39 10.25
C GLU A 159 4.47 8.48 10.60
N ARG A 160 4.92 9.61 11.14
CA ARG A 160 6.32 9.76 11.58
C ARG A 160 6.67 8.75 12.66
N ALA A 161 5.80 8.60 13.67
CA ALA A 161 6.00 7.63 14.73
C ALA A 161 6.06 6.19 14.16
N HIS A 162 5.14 5.87 13.24
CA HIS A 162 5.13 4.57 12.58
C HIS A 162 6.43 4.27 11.84
N PHE A 163 6.88 5.14 10.93
CA PHE A 163 8.09 4.84 10.15
C PHE A 163 9.39 4.94 10.96
N ALA A 164 9.38 5.64 12.10
CA ALA A 164 10.52 5.62 13.03
C ALA A 164 10.66 4.25 13.72
N ASP A 165 9.54 3.61 14.07
CA ASP A 165 9.51 2.31 14.75
C ASP A 165 9.62 1.11 13.77
N ASP A 166 8.94 1.19 12.63
CA ASP A 166 8.88 0.13 11.62
C ASP A 166 9.05 0.70 10.20
N PRO A 167 10.29 1.01 9.78
CA PRO A 167 10.55 1.61 8.47
C PRO A 167 10.37 0.61 7.33
N SER A 168 9.58 0.96 6.31
CA SER A 168 9.37 0.12 5.12
C SER A 168 10.46 0.27 4.05
N GLU A 169 10.92 1.50 3.79
CA GLU A 169 11.85 1.82 2.69
C GLU A 169 13.12 0.95 2.66
N PRO A 170 13.83 0.69 3.78
CA PRO A 170 15.06 -0.12 3.76
C PRO A 170 14.85 -1.59 3.37
N PHE A 171 13.61 -2.07 3.45
CA PHE A 171 13.22 -3.45 3.13
C PHE A 171 12.51 -3.55 1.78
N ALA A 172 12.31 -2.43 1.08
CA ALA A 172 11.70 -2.45 -0.24
C ALA A 172 12.61 -3.14 -1.26
N ASP A 173 12.02 -4.01 -2.07
CA ASP A 173 12.68 -4.65 -3.21
C ASP A 173 12.91 -3.65 -4.33
N PHE A 174 11.98 -2.70 -4.49
CA PHE A 174 12.08 -1.63 -5.47
C PHE A 174 11.63 -0.29 -4.90
N VAL A 175 12.32 0.76 -5.32
CA VAL A 175 11.92 2.15 -5.14
C VAL A 175 11.35 2.67 -6.45
N VAL A 176 10.13 3.18 -6.39
CA VAL A 176 9.38 3.73 -7.52
C VAL A 176 9.33 5.24 -7.40
N ARG A 177 9.70 5.96 -8.46
CA ARG A 177 9.64 7.42 -8.53
C ARG A 177 8.72 7.85 -9.66
N GLU A 178 7.79 8.75 -9.37
CA GLU A 178 6.95 9.38 -10.39
C GLU A 178 7.80 10.35 -11.21
N LEU A 179 7.71 10.25 -12.54
CA LEU A 179 8.34 11.16 -13.50
C LEU A 179 7.26 11.93 -14.25
N PRO A 180 7.59 13.05 -14.94
CA PRO A 180 6.62 13.76 -15.78
C PRO A 180 5.91 12.86 -16.80
N ARG A 181 6.59 11.81 -17.27
CA ARG A 181 6.03 10.78 -18.14
C ARG A 181 6.34 9.39 -17.58
N GLY A 182 5.44 8.87 -16.74
CA GLY A 182 5.49 7.51 -16.23
C GLY A 182 6.21 7.36 -14.89
N TYR A 183 6.94 6.26 -14.74
CA TYR A 183 7.61 5.90 -13.49
C TYR A 183 9.01 5.38 -13.77
N GLU A 184 9.94 5.74 -12.89
CA GLU A 184 11.23 5.10 -12.78
C GLU A 184 11.18 4.04 -11.68
N VAL A 185 11.63 2.83 -11.99
CA VAL A 185 11.77 1.74 -11.02
C VAL A 185 13.25 1.43 -10.82
N ARG A 186 13.71 1.47 -9.57
CA ARG A 186 15.08 1.11 -9.17
C ARG A 186 15.04 0.00 -8.14
N ARG A 187 16.04 -0.89 -8.14
CA ARG A 187 16.20 -1.85 -7.04
C ARG A 187 16.40 -1.10 -5.72
N GLY A 188 15.70 -1.57 -4.68
CA GLY A 188 15.88 -1.10 -3.33
C GLY A 188 17.19 -1.59 -2.73
N ARG A 189 17.50 -1.10 -1.53
CA ARG A 189 18.74 -1.43 -0.79
C ARG A 189 18.58 -2.71 0.04
N THR A 190 17.71 -3.62 -0.40
CA THR A 190 17.02 -4.64 0.39
C THR A 190 17.88 -5.21 1.51
N ARG A 191 17.55 -4.85 2.75
CA ARG A 191 18.03 -5.60 3.93
C ARG A 191 17.13 -6.81 4.07
N ARG A 192 17.70 -8.03 4.16
CA ARG A 192 16.89 -9.19 4.54
C ARG A 192 16.34 -8.95 5.96
N PRO A 193 15.08 -9.35 6.23
CA PRO A 193 14.44 -9.16 7.52
C PRO A 193 15.24 -9.77 8.67
#